data_AF-A0A7K3NTA7-F1
#
_entry.id   AF-A0A7K3NTA7-F1
#
_cell.length_a   1.000
_cell.length_b   1.000
_cell.length_c   1.000
_cell.angle_alpha   90.00
_cell.angle_beta   90.00
_cell.angle_gamma   90.00
#
_symmetry.space_group_name_H-M   'P 1'
#
loop_
_entity.id
_entity.type
_entity.pdbx_description
1 polymer ?
#
loop_
_entity_poly.entity_id
_entity_poly.type
_entity_poly.pdbx_seq_one_letter_code
_entity_poly.pdbx_strand_id
1 'polypeptide(L)'
;PLDVFCRPMPGLSPQATLEAFPDPLSAAAAFGEPHFFAAASGDTAQKAVASEKNRARRTARAFSRLEQDAARLTDMIGQGAFAEAIAANLHHLDAKSRVPALTLEHPEKGTMTQDLDPRLTILENMNHLFSRAAKGRRGLAVVAARRAALNDPTKADDPLAGWPDRPSASGGPAPGGKPAAKPAGGRAAKSTAPADDLESGRFRGIPAHVYRTSDGFLVLRGKNARANEELLRKAASPFDYWFHVEGGPGSHVILRRDHPGREVPRQSLVEAATLAALASWRAGDAKANVLMALVRDVRRGKGFAPGQVQVEKLAETLAVNLSPELENTLRQS
;
A
#
# COMPACT_ATOMS: atom_id res chain seq x y z
N PRO A 1 11.16 -54.22 -47.31
CA PRO A 1 10.62 -53.59 -46.08
C PRO A 1 11.58 -53.84 -44.92
N LEU A 2 12.25 -52.79 -44.44
CA LEU A 2 13.11 -52.87 -43.27
C LEU A 2 12.21 -52.72 -42.04
N ASP A 3 11.90 -53.83 -41.38
CA ASP A 3 11.15 -53.80 -40.12
C ASP A 3 12.03 -53.17 -39.03
N VAL A 4 11.53 -52.10 -38.41
CA VAL A 4 12.24 -51.37 -37.36
C VAL A 4 11.76 -51.86 -36.01
N PHE A 5 12.67 -52.45 -35.23
CA PHE A 5 12.37 -52.99 -33.91
C PHE A 5 12.81 -52.01 -32.81
N CYS A 6 11.89 -51.58 -31.94
CA CYS A 6 12.25 -50.88 -30.71
C CYS A 6 12.76 -51.89 -29.67
N ARG A 7 14.01 -51.73 -29.22
CA ARG A 7 14.52 -52.46 -28.04
C ARG A 7 14.16 -51.71 -26.75
N PRO A 8 13.79 -52.42 -25.67
CA PRO A 8 13.60 -51.78 -24.37
C PRO A 8 14.95 -51.31 -23.81
N MET A 9 14.97 -50.08 -23.29
CA MET A 9 16.11 -49.50 -22.55
C MET A 9 16.38 -50.29 -21.25
N PRO A 10 17.62 -50.28 -20.73
CA PRO A 10 17.98 -51.11 -19.58
C PRO A 10 17.29 -50.61 -18.30
N GLY A 11 16.45 -51.46 -17.69
CA GLY A 11 15.88 -51.22 -16.36
C GLY A 11 14.45 -51.68 -16.06
N LEU A 12 13.76 -52.49 -16.89
CA LEU A 12 12.36 -52.89 -16.62
C LEU A 12 12.08 -54.40 -16.76
N SER A 13 11.23 -54.86 -15.83
CA SER A 13 10.51 -56.13 -15.58
C SER A 13 10.60 -57.30 -16.60
N PRO A 14 10.57 -58.59 -16.17
CA PRO A 14 10.81 -59.78 -17.00
C PRO A 14 9.77 -60.10 -18.10
N GLN A 15 8.79 -59.24 -18.39
CA GLN A 15 7.72 -59.49 -19.36
C GLN A 15 7.64 -58.37 -20.41
N ALA A 16 8.68 -58.23 -21.24
CA ALA A 16 8.67 -57.30 -22.36
C ALA A 16 8.13 -57.96 -23.63
N THR A 17 7.13 -57.34 -24.28
CA THR A 17 6.59 -57.75 -25.58
C THR A 17 7.19 -56.89 -26.70
N LEU A 18 7.57 -57.52 -27.81
CA LEU A 18 8.08 -56.83 -29.01
C LEU A 18 6.90 -56.51 -29.94
N GLU A 19 6.84 -55.26 -30.40
CA GLU A 19 5.82 -54.79 -31.34
C GLU A 19 6.52 -54.14 -32.56
N ALA A 20 6.05 -54.47 -33.76
CA ALA A 20 6.64 -54.01 -35.02
C ALA A 20 5.87 -52.81 -35.57
N PHE A 21 6.60 -51.79 -36.02
CA PHE A 21 6.02 -50.56 -36.57
C PHE A 21 6.48 -50.36 -38.02
N PRO A 22 5.64 -49.72 -38.87
CA PRO A 22 5.94 -49.54 -40.29
C PRO A 22 7.10 -48.57 -40.55
N ASP A 23 7.39 -47.66 -39.60
CA ASP A 23 8.46 -46.68 -39.71
C ASP A 23 8.94 -46.22 -38.31
N PRO A 24 10.18 -45.65 -38.21
CA PRO A 24 10.74 -45.18 -36.94
C PRO A 24 9.94 -44.07 -36.24
N LEU A 25 9.22 -43.23 -36.98
CA LEU A 25 8.47 -42.11 -36.41
C LEU A 25 7.21 -42.63 -35.71
N SER A 26 6.51 -43.59 -36.32
CA SER A 26 5.36 -44.30 -35.72
C SER A 26 5.75 -45.02 -34.43
N ALA A 27 6.92 -45.66 -34.39
CA ALA A 27 7.44 -46.31 -33.19
C ALA A 27 7.78 -45.30 -32.07
N ALA A 28 8.39 -44.16 -32.43
CA ALA A 28 8.72 -43.09 -31.50
C ALA A 28 7.46 -42.39 -30.94
N ALA A 29 6.42 -42.21 -31.75
CA ALA A 29 5.14 -41.66 -31.31
C ALA A 29 4.43 -42.61 -30.33
N ALA A 30 4.28 -43.90 -30.69
CA ALA A 30 3.61 -44.88 -29.84
C ALA A 30 4.26 -45.05 -28.46
N PHE A 31 5.59 -45.01 -28.39
CA PHE A 31 6.32 -45.11 -27.12
C PHE A 31 6.45 -43.77 -26.39
N GLY A 32 6.72 -42.70 -27.13
CA GLY A 32 7.04 -41.38 -26.61
C GLY A 32 5.82 -40.58 -26.15
N GLU A 33 4.70 -40.65 -26.86
CA GLU A 33 3.50 -39.89 -26.54
C GLU A 33 2.95 -40.22 -25.15
N PRO A 34 2.73 -41.49 -24.74
CA PRO A 34 2.20 -41.79 -23.42
C PRO A 34 3.13 -41.32 -22.31
N HIS A 35 4.44 -41.45 -22.47
CA HIS A 35 5.42 -41.07 -21.46
C HIS A 35 5.61 -39.55 -21.38
N PHE A 36 5.68 -38.87 -22.52
CA PHE A 36 5.83 -37.42 -22.60
C PHE A 36 4.56 -36.71 -22.14
N PHE A 37 3.38 -37.14 -22.61
CA PHE A 37 2.11 -36.56 -22.21
C PHE A 37 1.74 -36.93 -20.78
N ALA A 38 2.01 -38.13 -20.26
CA ALA A 38 1.78 -38.42 -18.84
C ALA A 38 2.69 -37.60 -17.92
N ALA A 39 3.97 -37.40 -18.28
CA ALA A 39 4.87 -36.53 -17.53
C ALA A 39 4.43 -35.06 -17.58
N ALA A 40 4.02 -34.56 -18.76
CA ALA A 40 3.51 -33.20 -18.93
C ALA A 40 2.16 -32.99 -18.23
N SER A 41 1.29 -33.99 -18.22
CA SER A 41 -0.03 -33.97 -17.55
C SER A 41 0.11 -34.06 -16.02
N GLY A 42 1.04 -34.87 -15.53
CA GLY A 42 1.32 -35.00 -14.10
C GLY A 42 1.84 -33.71 -13.48
N ASP A 43 2.76 -33.03 -14.17
CA ASP A 43 3.35 -31.77 -13.70
C ASP A 43 2.32 -30.61 -13.74
N THR A 44 1.47 -30.55 -14.77
CA THR A 44 0.37 -29.58 -14.85
C THR A 44 -0.72 -29.82 -13.81
N ALA A 45 -1.12 -31.07 -13.56
CA ALA A 45 -2.09 -31.43 -12.52
C ALA A 45 -1.54 -31.13 -11.11
N GLN A 46 -0.27 -31.46 -10.83
CA GLN A 46 0.37 -31.13 -9.55
C GLN A 46 0.46 -29.62 -9.32
N LYS A 47 0.82 -28.85 -10.37
CA LYS A 47 0.83 -27.37 -10.32
C LYS A 47 -0.57 -26.80 -10.07
N ALA A 48 -1.62 -27.36 -10.68
CA ALA A 48 -3.00 -26.95 -10.44
C ALA A 48 -3.43 -27.19 -8.98
N VAL A 49 -3.20 -28.40 -8.44
CA VAL A 49 -3.51 -28.73 -7.04
C VAL A 49 -2.74 -27.84 -6.05
N ALA A 50 -1.45 -27.57 -6.32
CA ALA A 50 -0.65 -26.67 -5.51
C ALA A 50 -1.19 -25.22 -5.54
N SER A 51 -1.63 -24.76 -6.72
CA SER A 51 -2.26 -23.44 -6.89
C SER A 51 -3.54 -23.31 -6.08
N GLU A 52 -4.43 -24.30 -6.13
CA GLU A 52 -5.69 -24.30 -5.37
C GLU A 52 -5.45 -24.32 -3.86
N LYS A 53 -4.52 -25.16 -3.38
CA LYS A 53 -4.13 -25.20 -1.97
C LYS A 53 -3.57 -23.86 -1.50
N ASN A 54 -2.79 -23.19 -2.33
CA ASN A 54 -2.28 -21.84 -2.03
C ASN A 54 -3.41 -20.81 -2.00
N ARG A 55 -4.37 -20.87 -2.93
CA ARG A 55 -5.56 -20.01 -2.93
C ARG A 55 -6.38 -20.18 -1.64
N ALA A 56 -6.68 -21.42 -1.26
CA ALA A 56 -7.43 -21.73 -0.03
C ALA A 56 -6.71 -21.22 1.23
N ARG A 57 -5.37 -21.33 1.28
CA ARG A 57 -4.58 -20.78 2.39
C ARG A 57 -4.63 -19.25 2.45
N ARG A 58 -4.58 -18.57 1.30
CA ARG A 58 -4.67 -17.11 1.23
C ARG A 58 -6.04 -16.59 1.66
N THR A 59 -7.12 -17.22 1.19
CA THR A 59 -8.49 -16.85 1.58
C THR A 59 -8.71 -17.08 3.08
N ALA A 60 -8.27 -18.22 3.63
CA ALA A 60 -8.37 -18.48 5.07
C ALA A 60 -7.65 -17.42 5.93
N ARG A 61 -6.43 -17.01 5.51
CA ARG A 61 -5.69 -15.92 6.18
C ARG A 61 -6.42 -14.58 6.07
N ALA A 62 -7.04 -14.29 4.95
CA ALA A 62 -7.83 -13.06 4.76
C ALA A 62 -9.06 -13.02 5.67
N PHE A 63 -9.80 -14.13 5.79
CA PHE A 63 -10.90 -14.23 6.75
C PHE A 63 -10.44 -14.01 8.18
N SER A 64 -9.36 -14.68 8.61
CA SER A 64 -8.82 -14.51 9.96
C SER A 64 -8.46 -13.05 10.27
N ARG A 65 -7.88 -12.32 9.31
CA ARG A 65 -7.59 -10.89 9.47
C ARG A 65 -8.86 -10.03 9.55
N LEU A 66 -9.87 -10.33 8.74
CA LEU A 66 -11.15 -9.62 8.80
C LEU A 66 -11.87 -9.84 10.14
N GLU A 67 -11.79 -11.04 10.71
CA GLU A 67 -12.33 -11.32 12.05
C GLU A 67 -11.60 -10.52 13.14
N GLN A 68 -10.26 -10.45 13.08
CA GLN A 68 -9.48 -9.63 14.01
C GLN A 68 -9.83 -8.14 13.89
N ASP A 69 -9.99 -7.63 12.66
CA ASP A 69 -10.43 -6.27 12.41
C ASP A 69 -11.86 -6.03 12.93
N ALA A 70 -12.78 -6.97 12.74
CA ALA A 70 -14.13 -6.90 13.26
C ALA A 70 -14.13 -6.82 14.79
N ALA A 71 -13.41 -7.72 15.47
CA ALA A 71 -13.30 -7.72 16.93
C ALA A 71 -12.77 -6.38 17.47
N ARG A 72 -11.69 -5.85 16.86
CA ARG A 72 -11.13 -4.53 17.22
C ARG A 72 -12.12 -3.39 17.00
N LEU A 73 -12.91 -3.43 15.93
CA LEU A 73 -13.91 -2.40 15.65
C LEU A 73 -15.11 -2.49 16.59
N THR A 74 -15.52 -3.69 16.98
CA THR A 74 -16.56 -3.91 17.99
C THR A 74 -16.14 -3.38 19.36
N ASP A 75 -14.88 -3.61 19.78
CA ASP A 75 -14.33 -3.01 21.00
C ASP A 75 -14.39 -1.47 20.97
N MET A 76 -14.01 -0.86 19.84
CA MET A 76 -14.13 0.60 19.65
C MET A 76 -15.58 1.09 19.76
N ILE A 77 -16.57 0.29 19.37
CA ILE A 77 -17.99 0.61 19.52
C ILE A 77 -18.42 0.49 20.98
N GLY A 78 -17.96 -0.54 21.69
CA GLY A 78 -18.25 -0.76 23.10
C GLY A 78 -17.82 0.41 23.98
N GLN A 79 -16.70 1.05 23.66
CA GLN A 79 -16.22 2.28 24.31
C GLN A 79 -17.20 3.47 24.21
N GLY A 80 -18.13 3.46 23.24
CA GLY A 80 -19.19 4.46 23.13
C GLY A 80 -20.16 4.43 24.30
N ALA A 81 -20.40 3.27 24.91
CA ALA A 81 -21.25 3.15 26.10
C ALA A 81 -20.69 3.94 27.28
N PHE A 82 -19.36 3.98 27.44
CA PHE A 82 -18.74 4.80 28.48
C PHE A 82 -18.90 6.30 28.18
N ALA A 83 -18.86 6.70 26.91
CA ALA A 83 -19.13 8.08 26.51
C ALA A 83 -20.57 8.50 26.84
N GLU A 84 -21.54 7.60 26.65
CA GLU A 84 -22.95 7.78 27.05
C GLU A 84 -23.08 7.93 28.57
N ALA A 85 -22.32 7.13 29.35
CA ALA A 85 -22.29 7.27 30.81
C ALA A 85 -21.72 8.63 31.26
N ILE A 86 -20.63 9.12 30.62
CA ILE A 86 -20.10 10.46 30.89
C ILE A 86 -21.15 11.53 30.56
N ALA A 87 -21.82 11.41 29.41
CA ALA A 87 -22.84 12.38 28.99
C ALA A 87 -24.03 12.42 29.98
N ALA A 88 -24.49 11.27 30.47
CA ALA A 88 -25.57 11.18 31.44
C ALA A 88 -25.21 11.82 32.80
N ASN A 89 -23.96 11.65 33.25
CA ASN A 89 -23.48 12.14 34.53
C ASN A 89 -22.78 13.51 34.44
N LEU A 90 -22.80 14.18 33.28
CA LEU A 90 -21.99 15.38 33.03
C LEU A 90 -22.29 16.53 34.01
N HIS A 91 -23.52 16.60 34.52
CA HIS A 91 -23.95 17.60 35.49
C HIS A 91 -23.38 17.40 36.91
N HIS A 92 -22.90 16.20 37.22
CA HIS A 92 -22.22 15.87 38.48
C HIS A 92 -20.68 15.91 38.36
N LEU A 93 -20.15 16.16 37.17
CA LEU A 93 -18.72 16.13 36.87
C LEU A 93 -18.21 17.52 36.51
N ASP A 94 -16.97 17.84 36.90
CA ASP A 94 -16.26 18.96 36.31
C ASP A 94 -15.74 18.58 34.92
N ALA A 95 -16.46 19.02 33.89
CA ALA A 95 -16.18 18.75 32.48
C ALA A 95 -14.75 19.15 32.04
N LYS A 96 -14.11 20.11 32.73
CA LYS A 96 -12.76 20.61 32.42
C LYS A 96 -11.65 19.91 33.20
N SER A 97 -12.01 19.07 34.18
CA SER A 97 -11.03 18.30 34.94
C SER A 97 -10.36 17.23 34.08
N ARG A 98 -9.17 16.80 34.50
CA ARG A 98 -8.37 15.78 33.85
C ARG A 98 -8.08 14.68 34.86
N VAL A 99 -8.60 13.49 34.60
CA VAL A 99 -8.47 12.33 35.49
C VAL A 99 -7.97 11.13 34.67
N PRO A 100 -7.13 10.26 35.26
CA PRO A 100 -6.59 9.11 34.54
C PRO A 100 -7.59 7.96 34.36
N ALA A 101 -8.61 7.88 35.22
CA ALA A 101 -9.69 6.91 35.14
C ALA A 101 -10.95 7.49 35.74
N LEU A 102 -12.11 6.98 35.33
CA LEU A 102 -13.39 7.43 35.84
C LEU A 102 -14.34 6.23 35.99
N THR A 103 -15.09 6.20 37.08
CA THR A 103 -16.13 5.21 37.36
C THR A 103 -17.47 5.93 37.39
N LEU A 104 -18.42 5.50 36.54
CA LEU A 104 -19.73 6.12 36.37
C LEU A 104 -20.83 5.07 36.27
N GLU A 105 -22.05 5.45 36.58
CA GLU A 105 -23.23 4.63 36.35
C GLU A 105 -23.86 4.95 34.99
N HIS A 106 -24.02 3.91 34.16
CA HIS A 106 -24.74 4.00 32.90
C HIS A 106 -26.23 3.62 33.11
N PRO A 107 -27.19 4.40 32.57
CA PRO A 107 -28.62 4.18 32.77
C PRO A 107 -29.11 2.75 32.46
N GLU A 108 -28.54 2.12 31.42
CA GLU A 108 -28.93 0.77 30.97
C GLU A 108 -27.90 -0.32 31.26
N LYS A 109 -26.64 0.04 31.59
CA LYS A 109 -25.50 -0.90 31.57
C LYS A 109 -24.80 -1.03 32.92
N GLY A 110 -25.32 -0.34 33.94
CA GLY A 110 -24.79 -0.37 35.30
C GLY A 110 -23.46 0.39 35.44
N THR A 111 -22.73 0.10 36.50
CA THR A 111 -21.47 0.77 36.83
C THR A 111 -20.36 0.36 35.87
N MET A 112 -19.72 1.34 35.24
CA MET A 112 -18.62 1.16 34.30
C MET A 112 -17.39 1.91 34.79
N THR A 113 -16.21 1.33 34.59
CA THR A 113 -14.92 1.98 34.86
C THR A 113 -14.08 1.95 33.59
N GLN A 114 -13.47 3.09 33.25
CA GLN A 114 -12.65 3.22 32.04
C GLN A 114 -11.48 4.18 32.26
N ASP A 115 -10.33 3.77 31.76
CA ASP A 115 -9.14 4.63 31.69
C ASP A 115 -9.32 5.73 30.66
N LEU A 116 -8.95 6.95 31.04
CA LEU A 116 -9.02 8.17 30.23
C LEU A 116 -7.61 8.69 29.93
N ASP A 117 -7.47 9.48 28.86
CA ASP A 117 -6.20 10.16 28.60
C ASP A 117 -6.06 11.35 29.57
N PRO A 118 -5.05 11.37 30.47
CA PRO A 118 -4.88 12.43 31.46
C PRO A 118 -4.48 13.77 30.83
N ARG A 119 -4.12 13.81 29.55
CA ARG A 119 -3.84 15.05 28.82
C ARG A 119 -5.12 15.76 28.36
N LEU A 120 -6.23 15.03 28.28
CA LEU A 120 -7.52 15.50 27.80
C LEU A 120 -8.47 15.74 28.97
N THR A 121 -9.36 16.70 28.81
CA THR A 121 -10.47 16.92 29.74
C THR A 121 -11.48 15.79 29.68
N ILE A 122 -12.34 15.64 30.70
CA ILE A 122 -13.44 14.65 30.69
C ILE A 122 -14.30 14.83 29.44
N LEU A 123 -14.63 16.08 29.07
CA LEU A 123 -15.42 16.38 27.88
C LEU A 123 -14.71 15.98 26.57
N GLU A 124 -13.40 16.22 26.46
CA GLU A 124 -12.61 15.83 25.29
C GLU A 124 -12.48 14.31 25.17
N ASN A 125 -12.25 13.62 26.29
CA ASN A 125 -12.25 12.17 26.36
C ASN A 125 -13.59 11.58 25.91
N MET A 126 -14.71 12.11 26.38
CA MET A 126 -16.06 11.71 25.95
C MET A 126 -16.23 11.85 24.43
N ASN A 127 -15.88 13.02 23.87
CA ASN A 127 -15.97 13.27 22.42
C ASN A 127 -15.06 12.33 21.61
N HIS A 128 -13.89 12.00 22.15
CA HIS A 128 -12.96 11.06 21.54
C HIS A 128 -13.53 9.63 21.52
N LEU A 129 -14.13 9.16 22.61
CA LEU A 129 -14.80 7.86 22.71
C LEU A 129 -15.96 7.75 21.71
N PHE A 130 -16.81 8.79 21.60
CA PHE A 130 -17.86 8.83 20.56
C PHE A 130 -17.28 8.78 19.14
N SER A 131 -16.20 9.49 18.88
CA SER A 131 -15.52 9.50 17.58
C SER A 131 -14.95 8.11 17.24
N ARG A 132 -14.37 7.41 18.22
CA ARG A 132 -13.90 6.03 18.08
C ARG A 132 -15.04 5.06 17.79
N ALA A 133 -16.16 5.16 18.52
CA ALA A 133 -17.34 4.33 18.28
C ALA A 133 -17.92 4.56 16.89
N ALA A 134 -18.03 5.81 16.44
CA ALA A 134 -18.49 6.14 15.10
C ALA A 134 -17.55 5.59 14.00
N LYS A 135 -16.24 5.63 14.24
CA LYS A 135 -15.24 5.01 13.34
C LYS A 135 -15.36 3.49 13.33
N GLY A 136 -15.60 2.87 14.49
CA GLY A 136 -15.89 1.44 14.65
C GLY A 136 -17.06 1.01 13.76
N ARG A 137 -18.22 1.69 13.89
CA ARG A 137 -19.43 1.42 13.09
C ARG A 137 -19.18 1.49 11.59
N ARG A 138 -18.53 2.57 11.12
CA ARG A 138 -18.17 2.71 9.68
C ARG A 138 -17.21 1.60 9.23
N GLY A 139 -16.25 1.24 10.07
CA GLY A 139 -15.29 0.17 9.78
C GLY A 139 -15.97 -1.19 9.65
N LEU A 140 -16.93 -1.51 10.52
CA LEU A 140 -17.65 -2.79 10.46
C LEU A 140 -18.42 -2.95 9.16
N ALA A 141 -19.05 -1.89 8.65
CA ALA A 141 -19.70 -1.93 7.34
C ALA A 141 -18.71 -2.29 6.21
N VAL A 142 -17.48 -1.76 6.26
CA VAL A 142 -16.43 -2.09 5.30
C VAL A 142 -15.95 -3.54 5.46
N VAL A 143 -15.79 -4.03 6.69
CA VAL A 143 -15.41 -5.42 6.95
C VAL A 143 -16.50 -6.39 6.47
N ALA A 144 -17.77 -6.07 6.69
CA ALA A 144 -18.90 -6.86 6.21
C ALA A 144 -18.92 -6.92 4.68
N ALA A 145 -18.75 -5.78 3.99
CA ALA A 145 -18.66 -5.75 2.53
C ALA A 145 -17.48 -6.57 1.99
N ARG A 146 -16.33 -6.53 2.66
CA ARG A 146 -15.16 -7.36 2.33
C ARG A 146 -15.44 -8.85 2.52
N ARG A 147 -16.06 -9.23 3.63
CA ARG A 147 -16.43 -10.62 3.92
C ARG A 147 -17.39 -11.16 2.85
N ALA A 148 -18.39 -10.36 2.45
CA ALA A 148 -19.30 -10.72 1.38
C ALA A 148 -18.58 -10.92 0.05
N ALA A 149 -17.62 -10.05 -0.29
CA ALA A 149 -16.84 -10.17 -1.52
C ALA A 149 -15.94 -11.42 -1.56
N LEU A 150 -15.43 -11.91 -0.42
CA LEU A 150 -14.65 -13.16 -0.35
C LEU A 150 -15.52 -14.41 -0.47
N ASN A 151 -16.80 -14.33 -0.09
CA ASN A 151 -17.75 -15.44 -0.16
C ASN A 151 -18.43 -15.56 -1.54
N ASP A 152 -18.26 -14.57 -2.42
CA ASP A 152 -18.90 -14.54 -3.74
C ASP A 152 -18.15 -15.44 -4.74
N PRO A 153 -18.74 -16.59 -5.16
CA PRO A 153 -18.08 -17.54 -6.04
C PRO A 153 -17.96 -17.04 -7.49
N THR A 154 -18.70 -15.98 -7.87
CA THR A 154 -18.66 -15.42 -9.23
C THR A 154 -17.41 -14.56 -9.49
N LYS A 155 -16.71 -14.15 -8.43
CA LYS A 155 -15.43 -13.43 -8.49
C LYS A 155 -14.25 -14.41 -8.39
N ALA A 156 -14.26 -15.41 -9.27
CA ALA A 156 -13.39 -16.59 -9.20
C ALA A 156 -11.90 -16.30 -9.47
N ASP A 157 -11.56 -15.18 -10.12
CA ASP A 157 -10.23 -14.89 -10.66
C ASP A 157 -9.26 -14.19 -9.68
N ASP A 158 -9.28 -14.61 -8.40
CA ASP A 158 -8.54 -14.04 -7.27
C ASP A 158 -9.30 -12.90 -6.56
N PRO A 159 -10.21 -13.22 -5.61
CA PRO A 159 -10.94 -12.21 -4.83
C PRO A 159 -10.03 -11.38 -3.91
N LEU A 160 -8.74 -11.72 -3.82
CA LEU A 160 -7.69 -10.97 -3.12
C LEU A 160 -6.84 -10.09 -4.04
N ALA A 161 -7.08 -10.09 -5.37
CA ALA A 161 -6.41 -9.18 -6.29
C ALA A 161 -6.71 -7.73 -5.90
N GLY A 162 -5.67 -6.99 -5.48
CA GLY A 162 -5.79 -5.61 -4.99
C GLY A 162 -6.07 -5.47 -3.48
N TRP A 163 -6.12 -6.57 -2.73
CA TRP A 163 -6.23 -6.54 -1.28
C TRP A 163 -4.84 -6.37 -0.65
N PRO A 164 -4.62 -5.34 0.19
CA PRO A 164 -3.31 -5.14 0.77
C PRO A 164 -3.00 -6.30 1.73
N ASP A 165 -1.93 -7.05 1.43
CA ASP A 165 -1.23 -7.83 2.44
C ASP A 165 -0.67 -6.82 3.46
N ARG A 166 -1.44 -6.58 4.51
CA ARG A 166 -0.96 -5.86 5.69
C ARG A 166 -0.42 -6.92 6.64
N PRO A 167 0.86 -6.87 7.04
CA PRO A 167 1.25 -7.56 8.26
C PRO A 167 0.38 -7.03 9.40
N SER A 168 -0.06 -7.94 10.27
CA SER A 168 -0.79 -7.60 11.49
C SER A 168 0.13 -6.75 12.35
N ALA A 169 0.05 -5.44 12.18
CA ALA A 169 0.75 -4.48 13.00
C ALA A 169 -0.18 -4.09 14.14
N SER A 170 0.02 -4.77 15.26
CA SER A 170 -0.18 -4.20 16.59
C SER A 170 0.46 -2.79 16.62
N GLY A 171 -0.33 -1.80 17.01
CA GLY A 171 0.11 -0.40 17.07
C GLY A 171 -0.88 0.55 16.43
N GLY A 172 -1.91 0.93 17.18
CA GLY A 172 -2.82 1.98 16.77
C GLY A 172 -2.12 3.35 16.71
N PRO A 173 -2.49 4.24 15.78
CA PRO A 173 -2.25 5.66 15.97
C PRO A 173 -3.44 6.26 16.73
N ALA A 174 -3.15 6.83 17.90
CA ALA A 174 -4.02 7.78 18.59
C ALA A 174 -4.30 9.01 17.69
N PRO A 175 -5.45 9.69 17.83
CA PRO A 175 -5.86 10.75 16.92
C PRO A 175 -5.60 12.14 17.51
N GLY A 176 -5.20 13.05 16.64
CA GLY A 176 -5.32 14.50 16.81
C GLY A 176 -5.11 15.12 15.43
N GLY A 177 -5.82 16.12 14.97
CA GLY A 177 -6.94 16.91 15.46
C GLY A 177 -7.36 17.77 14.24
N LYS A 178 -8.60 18.25 14.19
CA LYS A 178 -9.02 19.20 13.16
C LYS A 178 -8.15 20.47 13.25
N PRO A 179 -7.76 21.14 12.14
CA PRO A 179 -7.08 22.42 12.25
C PRO A 179 -8.12 23.53 12.49
N ALA A 180 -8.08 24.13 13.68
CA ALA A 180 -8.65 25.44 13.95
C ALA A 180 -7.63 26.53 13.56
N ALA A 181 -8.15 27.69 13.17
CA ALA A 181 -7.43 28.81 12.60
C ALA A 181 -6.47 29.54 13.59
N LYS A 182 -5.29 29.94 13.05
CA LYS A 182 -4.44 31.15 13.26
C LYS A 182 -4.26 31.76 14.68
N PRO A 183 -3.07 32.32 15.04
CA PRO A 183 -2.56 33.54 14.39
C PRO A 183 -1.03 33.64 14.19
N ALA A 184 -0.68 34.73 13.51
CA ALA A 184 0.65 35.21 13.18
C ALA A 184 1.52 35.53 14.42
N GLY A 185 2.84 35.42 14.27
CA GLY A 185 3.83 35.88 15.24
C GLY A 185 5.17 35.23 14.98
N GLY A 186 6.07 35.95 14.31
CA GLY A 186 7.37 35.44 13.92
C GLY A 186 8.35 35.25 15.08
N ARG A 187 9.36 34.42 14.84
CA ARG A 187 10.75 34.76 15.15
C ARG A 187 11.72 33.89 14.36
N ALA A 188 12.88 34.51 14.13
CA ALA A 188 13.93 34.23 13.17
C ALA A 188 14.60 32.85 13.26
N ALA A 189 15.21 32.52 12.13
CA ALA A 189 16.05 31.38 11.81
C ALA A 189 17.21 31.14 12.78
N LYS A 190 17.58 29.86 12.92
CA LYS A 190 18.97 29.43 12.79
C LYS A 190 19.05 28.16 11.95
N SER A 191 19.64 28.33 10.78
CA SER A 191 20.13 27.32 9.86
C SER A 191 21.40 26.68 10.42
N THR A 192 21.42 25.36 10.46
CA THR A 192 22.58 24.51 10.17
C THR A 192 22.05 23.10 9.96
N ALA A 193 21.96 22.63 8.71
CA ALA A 193 21.88 21.20 8.45
C ALA A 193 23.25 20.59 8.82
N PRO A 194 23.29 19.33 9.28
CA PRO A 194 23.57 18.29 8.29
C PRO A 194 22.89 16.92 8.55
N ALA A 195 22.78 16.14 7.47
CA ALA A 195 22.74 14.67 7.43
C ALA A 195 21.60 13.85 8.09
N ASP A 196 20.84 14.34 9.06
CA ASP A 196 19.91 13.47 9.84
C ASP A 196 18.50 13.26 9.25
N ASP A 197 18.11 13.97 8.20
CA ASP A 197 16.73 13.89 7.67
C ASP A 197 16.42 12.60 6.88
N LEU A 198 17.43 11.76 6.60
CA LEU A 198 17.25 10.41 6.04
C LEU A 198 16.57 9.45 7.04
N GLU A 199 16.63 9.76 8.35
CA GLU A 199 15.99 9.02 9.46
C GLU A 199 14.87 9.84 10.13
N SER A 200 14.35 10.89 9.48
CA SER A 200 13.13 11.52 9.99
C SER A 200 11.99 10.49 9.94
N GLY A 201 11.51 10.05 11.10
CA GLY A 201 10.61 8.89 11.31
C GLY A 201 9.28 8.91 10.53
N ARG A 202 9.04 9.94 9.72
CA ARG A 202 7.91 10.09 8.79
C ARG A 202 8.06 9.24 7.53
N PHE A 203 9.27 8.83 7.14
CA PHE A 203 9.52 8.00 5.95
C PHE A 203 9.75 6.51 6.26
N ARG A 204 9.89 6.15 7.53
CA ARG A 204 10.16 4.77 7.97
C ARG A 204 9.01 3.85 7.53
N GLY A 205 9.31 2.93 6.61
CA GLY A 205 8.37 1.91 6.14
C GLY A 205 7.63 2.21 4.83
N ILE A 206 7.92 3.33 4.14
CA ILE A 206 7.41 3.55 2.77
C ILE A 206 8.43 2.97 1.78
N PRO A 207 8.04 2.03 0.88
CA PRO A 207 8.95 1.48 -0.12
C PRO A 207 9.20 2.50 -1.24
N ALA A 208 10.10 3.45 -0.98
CA ALA A 208 10.54 4.47 -1.92
C ALA A 208 12.07 4.36 -2.14
N HIS A 209 12.53 4.82 -3.30
CA HIS A 209 13.93 5.16 -3.51
C HIS A 209 14.15 6.61 -3.11
N VAL A 210 15.29 6.85 -2.49
CA VAL A 210 15.71 8.17 -2.03
C VAL A 210 16.91 8.60 -2.85
N TYR A 211 16.88 9.83 -3.34
CA TYR A 211 17.93 10.45 -4.14
C TYR A 211 18.22 11.84 -3.61
N ARG A 212 19.39 12.36 -3.94
CA ARG A 212 19.70 13.78 -3.79
C ARG A 212 19.99 14.35 -5.18
N THR A 213 19.42 15.52 -5.44
CA THR A 213 19.78 16.32 -6.62
C THR A 213 21.18 16.89 -6.46
N SER A 214 21.78 17.34 -7.56
CA SER A 214 23.07 18.04 -7.56
C SER A 214 23.09 19.27 -6.65
N ASP A 215 21.96 19.98 -6.52
CA ASP A 215 21.80 21.13 -5.61
C ASP A 215 21.42 20.73 -4.17
N GLY A 216 21.44 19.43 -3.84
CA GLY A 216 21.23 18.91 -2.49
C GLY A 216 19.77 18.77 -2.03
N PHE A 217 18.78 18.94 -2.92
CA PHE A 217 17.37 18.67 -2.62
C PHE A 217 17.09 17.18 -2.55
N LEU A 218 16.28 16.79 -1.56
CA LEU A 218 15.82 15.42 -1.36
C LEU A 218 14.72 15.07 -2.38
N VAL A 219 14.90 13.96 -3.08
CA VAL A 219 13.93 13.45 -4.06
C VAL A 219 13.52 12.03 -3.68
N LEU A 220 12.22 11.77 -3.72
CA LEU A 220 11.61 10.50 -3.36
C LEU A 220 10.87 9.92 -4.57
N ARG A 221 11.18 8.67 -4.93
CA ARG A 221 10.49 7.92 -6.00
C ARG A 221 9.78 6.71 -5.43
N GLY A 222 8.49 6.54 -5.68
CA GLY A 222 7.77 5.35 -5.23
C GLY A 222 8.18 4.10 -6.02
N LYS A 223 8.31 2.96 -5.34
CA LYS A 223 8.67 1.67 -5.98
C LYS A 223 7.48 0.95 -6.62
N ASN A 224 6.26 1.30 -6.20
CA ASN A 224 5.02 0.69 -6.67
C ASN A 224 3.84 1.65 -6.46
N ALA A 225 2.69 1.32 -7.03
CA ALA A 225 1.48 2.16 -7.00
C ALA A 225 1.00 2.51 -5.56
N ARG A 226 1.19 1.59 -4.61
CA ARG A 226 0.88 1.85 -3.19
C ARG A 226 1.90 2.78 -2.55
N ALA A 227 3.18 2.63 -2.87
CA ALA A 227 4.23 3.54 -2.44
C ALA A 227 3.97 4.97 -2.96
N ASN A 228 3.54 5.10 -4.21
CA ASN A 228 3.18 6.38 -4.82
C ASN A 228 2.06 7.08 -4.03
N GLU A 229 1.03 6.33 -3.62
CA GLU A 229 -0.06 6.86 -2.79
C GLU A 229 0.43 7.20 -1.38
N GLU A 230 1.22 6.33 -0.75
CA GLU A 230 1.75 6.56 0.59
C GLU A 230 2.71 7.77 0.63
N LEU A 231 3.49 7.98 -0.43
CA LEU A 231 4.35 9.14 -0.61
C LEU A 231 3.54 10.44 -0.61
N LEU A 232 2.50 10.53 -1.44
CA LEU A 232 1.63 11.70 -1.47
C LEU A 232 0.90 11.95 -0.14
N ARG A 233 0.49 10.88 0.56
CA ARG A 233 -0.34 11.00 1.77
C ARG A 233 0.45 11.27 3.06
N LYS A 234 1.65 10.69 3.19
CA LYS A 234 2.40 10.67 4.46
C LYS A 234 3.71 11.46 4.38
N ALA A 235 4.39 11.41 3.25
CA ALA A 235 5.75 11.93 3.08
C ALA A 235 5.74 13.38 2.57
N ALA A 236 4.83 13.68 1.65
CA ALA A 236 4.79 14.94 0.94
C ALA A 236 4.21 16.08 1.79
N SER A 237 4.85 17.24 1.76
CA SER A 237 4.27 18.51 2.18
C SER A 237 3.38 19.05 1.04
N PRO A 238 2.32 19.82 1.35
CA PRO A 238 1.44 20.40 0.32
C PRO A 238 2.16 21.33 -0.67
N PHE A 239 3.31 21.88 -0.28
CA PHE A 239 4.13 22.75 -1.09
C PHE A 239 5.29 22.01 -1.77
N ASP A 240 5.45 20.71 -1.64
CA ASP A 240 6.47 20.00 -2.42
C ASP A 240 6.07 19.92 -3.89
N TYR A 241 7.06 19.70 -4.76
CA TYR A 241 6.80 19.44 -6.18
C TYR A 241 6.58 17.95 -6.41
N TRP A 242 5.57 17.64 -7.21
CA TRP A 242 5.22 16.31 -7.66
C TRP A 242 5.46 16.20 -9.17
N PHE A 243 5.99 15.05 -9.58
CA PHE A 243 6.32 14.73 -10.96
C PHE A 243 5.75 13.38 -11.37
N HIS A 244 5.25 13.29 -12.61
CA HIS A 244 4.80 12.06 -13.24
C HIS A 244 4.84 12.17 -14.76
N VAL A 245 5.12 11.08 -15.46
CA VAL A 245 5.15 11.06 -16.93
C VAL A 245 3.76 11.40 -17.51
N GLU A 246 3.74 12.10 -18.64
CA GLU A 246 2.50 12.36 -19.36
C GLU A 246 1.98 11.10 -20.10
N GLY A 247 0.66 10.91 -20.10
CA GLY A 247 -0.02 10.02 -21.04
C GLY A 247 0.08 8.51 -20.77
N GLY A 248 0.62 8.07 -19.63
CA GLY A 248 0.62 6.64 -19.30
C GLY A 248 1.20 6.31 -17.92
N PRO A 249 1.41 5.02 -17.59
CA PRO A 249 1.78 4.58 -16.25
C PRO A 249 3.24 4.93 -15.91
N GLY A 250 3.44 5.50 -14.72
CA GLY A 250 4.78 5.83 -14.22
C GLY A 250 4.83 5.90 -12.70
N SER A 251 6.05 6.05 -12.19
CA SER A 251 6.28 6.23 -10.75
C SER A 251 6.02 7.69 -10.35
N HIS A 252 5.50 7.91 -9.15
CA HIS A 252 5.40 9.26 -8.60
C HIS A 252 6.74 9.66 -8.02
N VAL A 253 7.21 10.84 -8.39
CA VAL A 253 8.42 11.45 -7.83
C VAL A 253 8.05 12.73 -7.10
N ILE A 254 8.64 12.93 -5.92
CA ILE A 254 8.44 14.14 -5.11
C ILE A 254 9.79 14.78 -4.85
N LEU A 255 9.92 16.06 -5.18
CA LEU A 255 11.04 16.89 -4.76
C LEU A 255 10.63 17.69 -3.52
N ARG A 256 11.34 17.43 -2.42
CA ARG A 256 11.08 18.03 -1.11
C ARG A 256 11.62 19.44 -1.04
N ARG A 257 10.81 20.33 -0.48
CA ARG A 257 11.22 21.68 -0.10
C ARG A 257 11.10 21.81 1.42
N ASP A 258 11.99 22.57 2.03
CA ASP A 258 11.94 22.80 3.48
C ASP A 258 10.86 23.81 3.83
N HIS A 259 10.65 24.80 2.96
CA HIS A 259 9.63 25.83 3.08
C HIS A 259 9.09 26.24 1.70
N PRO A 260 7.86 26.79 1.61
CA PRO A 260 7.20 27.11 0.33
C PRO A 260 7.93 28.18 -0.50
N GLY A 261 8.71 29.06 0.15
CA GLY A 261 9.52 30.09 -0.51
C GLY A 261 10.90 29.62 -0.95
N ARG A 262 11.25 28.33 -0.80
CA ARG A 262 12.52 27.80 -1.28
C ARG A 262 12.42 27.63 -2.79
N GLU A 263 13.14 28.46 -3.52
CA GLU A 263 13.30 28.29 -4.97
C GLU A 263 14.13 27.04 -5.23
N VAL A 264 13.70 26.27 -6.24
CA VAL A 264 14.38 25.06 -6.67
C VAL A 264 15.05 25.39 -8.00
N PRO A 265 16.38 25.26 -8.12
CA PRO A 265 17.06 25.49 -9.38
C PRO A 265 16.50 24.60 -10.47
N ARG A 266 16.51 25.10 -11.72
CA ARG A 266 15.92 24.36 -12.84
C ARG A 266 16.60 23.00 -13.08
N GLN A 267 17.89 22.91 -12.77
CA GLN A 267 18.64 21.65 -12.83
C GLN A 267 18.02 20.57 -11.93
N SER A 268 17.81 20.87 -10.64
CA SER A 268 17.11 19.96 -9.72
C SER A 268 15.70 19.55 -10.17
N LEU A 269 14.94 20.46 -10.81
CA LEU A 269 13.62 20.13 -11.36
C LEU A 269 13.74 19.16 -12.54
N VAL A 270 14.71 19.37 -13.43
CA VAL A 270 14.98 18.49 -14.58
C VAL A 270 15.47 17.12 -14.11
N GLU A 271 16.32 17.06 -13.09
CA GLU A 271 16.80 15.81 -12.51
C GLU A 271 15.65 14.98 -11.92
N ALA A 272 14.77 15.60 -11.12
CA ALA A 272 13.60 14.95 -10.57
C ALA A 272 12.61 14.49 -11.65
N ALA A 273 12.39 15.30 -12.69
CA ALA A 273 11.55 14.93 -13.82
C ALA A 273 12.15 13.76 -14.61
N THR A 274 13.46 13.74 -14.84
CA THR A 274 14.16 12.66 -15.53
C THR A 274 14.03 11.34 -14.76
N LEU A 275 14.14 11.37 -13.43
CA LEU A 275 13.88 10.19 -12.57
C LEU A 275 12.44 9.65 -12.70
N ALA A 276 11.46 10.53 -12.88
CA ALA A 276 10.07 10.12 -13.09
C ALA A 276 9.89 9.44 -14.45
N ALA A 277 10.52 9.98 -15.49
CA ALA A 277 10.44 9.46 -16.85
C ALA A 277 11.18 8.12 -17.01
N LEU A 278 12.36 7.96 -16.39
CA LEU A 278 13.12 6.70 -16.37
C LEU A 278 12.37 5.56 -15.66
N ALA A 279 11.48 5.89 -14.72
CA ALA A 279 10.67 4.91 -13.98
C ALA A 279 9.24 4.81 -14.51
N SER A 280 9.08 4.93 -15.83
CA SER A 280 7.80 4.92 -16.52
C SER A 280 7.81 4.07 -17.79
N TRP A 281 6.65 3.95 -18.43
CA TRP A 281 6.51 3.28 -19.73
C TRP A 281 7.34 3.91 -20.86
N ARG A 282 7.80 5.16 -20.71
CA ARG A 282 8.68 5.86 -21.66
C ARG A 282 10.17 5.75 -21.34
N ALA A 283 10.58 4.85 -20.43
CA ALA A 283 11.98 4.73 -20.01
C ALA A 283 12.98 4.50 -21.16
N GLY A 284 12.53 3.91 -22.27
CA GLY A 284 13.37 3.65 -23.46
C GLY A 284 13.38 4.77 -24.51
N ASP A 285 12.60 5.84 -24.33
CA ASP A 285 12.56 6.96 -25.28
C ASP A 285 13.79 7.86 -25.13
N ALA A 286 14.15 8.64 -26.15
CA ALA A 286 15.20 9.66 -26.02
C ALA A 286 14.74 10.89 -25.24
N LYS A 287 13.43 11.20 -25.32
CA LYS A 287 12.79 12.37 -24.69
C LYS A 287 11.42 11.98 -24.15
N ALA A 288 11.05 12.55 -23.01
CA ALA A 288 9.73 12.37 -22.43
C ALA A 288 9.20 13.67 -21.84
N ASN A 289 7.87 13.84 -21.89
CA ASN A 289 7.18 14.92 -21.21
C ASN A 289 6.80 14.47 -19.79
N VAL A 290 7.08 15.33 -18.81
CA VAL A 290 6.82 15.08 -17.40
C VAL A 290 5.99 16.22 -16.84
N LEU A 291 4.84 15.87 -16.26
CA LEU A 291 3.96 16.80 -15.60
C LEU A 291 4.57 17.20 -14.25
N MET A 292 4.68 18.49 -13.98
CA MET A 292 5.05 19.05 -12.69
C MET A 292 3.85 19.76 -12.07
N ALA A 293 3.52 19.43 -10.83
CA ALA A 293 2.49 20.11 -10.04
C ALA A 293 2.92 20.27 -8.59
N LEU A 294 2.22 21.11 -7.82
CA LEU A 294 2.37 21.08 -6.37
C LEU A 294 1.55 19.94 -5.79
N VAL A 295 2.05 19.31 -4.73
CA VAL A 295 1.35 18.19 -4.06
C VAL A 295 -0.06 18.58 -3.61
N ARG A 296 -0.29 19.82 -3.16
CA ARG A 296 -1.64 20.30 -2.78
C ARG A 296 -2.65 20.27 -3.92
N ASP A 297 -2.16 20.39 -5.16
CA ASP A 297 -2.95 20.45 -6.38
C ASP A 297 -3.10 19.04 -7.01
N VAL A 298 -2.59 18.00 -6.34
CA VAL A 298 -2.74 16.59 -6.73
C VAL A 298 -3.74 15.93 -5.78
N ARG A 299 -4.85 15.44 -6.33
CA ARG A 299 -5.93 14.81 -5.57
C ARG A 299 -6.15 13.37 -5.99
N ARG A 300 -6.62 12.57 -5.03
CA ARG A 300 -7.14 11.24 -5.33
C ARG A 300 -8.63 11.35 -5.68
N GLY A 301 -9.01 10.86 -6.86
CA GLY A 301 -10.41 10.70 -7.22
C GLY A 301 -11.12 9.63 -6.39
N LYS A 302 -12.40 9.83 -6.08
CA LYS A 302 -13.22 8.81 -5.42
C LYS A 302 -13.35 7.60 -6.35
N GLY A 303 -12.91 6.42 -5.89
CA GLY A 303 -12.95 5.18 -6.69
C GLY A 303 -11.71 4.93 -7.56
N PHE A 304 -10.70 5.81 -7.51
CA PHE A 304 -9.46 5.60 -8.25
C PHE A 304 -8.64 4.45 -7.67
N ALA A 305 -8.00 3.69 -8.55
CA ALA A 305 -7.06 2.63 -8.20
C ALA A 305 -5.89 3.20 -7.38
N PRO A 306 -5.22 2.40 -6.54
CA PRO A 306 -4.04 2.85 -5.81
C PRO A 306 -3.00 3.45 -6.77
N GLY A 307 -2.46 4.63 -6.42
CA GLY A 307 -1.50 5.36 -7.25
C GLY A 307 -2.13 6.23 -8.35
N GLN A 308 -3.40 6.05 -8.70
CA GLN A 308 -4.06 6.91 -9.68
C GLN A 308 -4.48 8.24 -9.02
N VAL A 309 -4.13 9.34 -9.67
CA VAL A 309 -4.35 10.71 -9.18
C VAL A 309 -4.88 11.61 -10.28
N GLN A 310 -5.55 12.68 -9.86
CA GLN A 310 -5.98 13.78 -10.71
C GLN A 310 -5.21 15.04 -10.31
N VAL A 311 -4.70 15.75 -11.30
CA VAL A 311 -4.04 17.04 -11.09
C VAL A 311 -5.07 18.14 -11.32
N GLU A 312 -5.38 18.92 -10.28
CA GLU A 312 -6.29 20.07 -10.35
C GLU A 312 -5.63 21.25 -11.05
N LYS A 313 -4.36 21.51 -10.74
CA LYS A 313 -3.57 22.59 -11.33
C LYS A 313 -2.18 22.10 -11.70
N LEU A 314 -1.90 22.11 -13.00
CA LEU A 314 -0.56 21.83 -13.52
C LEU A 314 0.31 23.09 -13.35
N ALA A 315 1.55 22.91 -12.89
CA ALA A 315 2.51 24.00 -12.79
C ALA A 315 3.28 24.19 -14.11
N GLU A 316 3.86 23.11 -14.64
CA GLU A 316 4.59 23.11 -15.90
C GLU A 316 4.63 21.68 -16.47
N THR A 317 4.80 21.54 -17.79
CA THR A 317 5.21 20.28 -18.41
C THR A 317 6.67 20.40 -18.82
N LEU A 318 7.53 19.56 -18.25
CA LEU A 318 8.97 19.55 -18.51
C LEU A 318 9.28 18.51 -19.60
N ALA A 319 9.89 18.95 -20.69
CA ALA A 319 10.48 18.06 -21.69
C ALA A 319 11.91 17.73 -21.27
N VAL A 320 12.18 16.45 -20.95
CA VAL A 320 13.49 16.00 -20.47
C VAL A 320 14.13 14.98 -21.40
N ASN A 321 15.45 15.05 -21.53
CA ASN A 321 16.25 14.04 -22.22
C ASN A 321 16.53 12.89 -21.25
N LEU A 322 16.25 11.66 -21.66
CA LEU A 322 16.44 10.49 -20.82
C LEU A 322 17.90 10.05 -20.85
N SER A 323 18.57 10.13 -19.69
CA SER A 323 19.91 9.59 -19.48
C SER A 323 19.86 8.53 -18.37
N PRO A 324 20.01 7.23 -18.70
CA PRO A 324 20.01 6.16 -17.70
C PRO A 324 21.10 6.30 -16.63
N GLU A 325 22.21 6.95 -16.97
CA GLU A 325 23.36 7.18 -16.08
C GLU A 325 23.03 8.13 -14.92
N LEU A 326 22.03 8.98 -15.09
CA LEU A 326 21.60 9.94 -14.08
C LEU A 326 21.11 9.24 -12.80
N GLU A 327 20.40 8.12 -12.93
CA GLU A 327 19.88 7.41 -11.76
C GLU A 327 21.01 6.90 -10.86
N ASN A 328 22.13 6.45 -11.45
CA ASN A 328 23.29 5.98 -10.70
C ASN A 328 24.03 7.15 -10.03
N THR A 329 24.16 8.27 -10.73
CA THR A 329 24.83 9.47 -10.23
C THR A 329 24.12 10.01 -8.98
N LEU A 330 22.79 10.14 -9.03
CA LEU A 330 21.99 10.70 -7.92
C LEU A 330 21.77 9.75 -6.74
N ARG A 331 22.14 8.46 -6.89
CA ARG A 331 22.15 7.49 -5.77
C ARG A 331 23.44 7.53 -4.96
N GLN A 332 24.53 8.01 -5.54
CA GLN A 332 25.86 8.02 -4.92
C GLN A 332 26.17 9.33 -4.17
N SER A 333 25.37 10.37 -4.41
CA SER A 333 25.41 11.71 -3.79
C SER A 333 24.49 11.83 -2.57
#